data_AF-A0A8J6NSH7-F1
#
_entry.id   AF-A0A8J6NSH7-F1
#
_cell.length_a   1.000
_cell.length_b   1.000
_cell.length_c   1.000
_cell.angle_alpha   90.00
_cell.angle_beta   90.00
_cell.angle_gamma   90.00
#
_symmetry.space_group_name_H-M   'P 1'
#
loop_
_entity.id
_entity.type
_entity.pdbx_description
1 polymer ?
#
loop_
_entity_poly.entity_id
_entity_poly.type
_entity_poly.pdbx_seq_one_letter_code
_entity_poly.pdbx_strand_id
1 'polypeptide(L)'
;MLGGSKFAKLYTVNKIVAEQNGEKKFYLTKSSDCSSALLPDETGLKDWSFQELFQVEKIAELQTVSLPTVLNSLSLTYIDWFKTDSQGTDLRIFRSLNPEIISNMLLAEFEPGIMDAYIDEDKMHQVMAFMEDYPFWLSDLTVKGPQRIRKENLKKNFSPLEQKFLSCFLKESAFWGEMTYINTFGHEKIRSKRNVLLGWVFCTLKRQHGFAMELAQMGKSLFREPLFQSLESESIRMVKQNYWKLPFYLLNMVFKKIAG
;
A
#
# COMPACT_ATOMS: atom_id res chain seq x y z
N MET A 1 9.27 9.47 -16.15
CA MET A 1 10.33 8.45 -16.22
C MET A 1 11.47 8.89 -15.31
N LEU A 2 11.47 8.42 -14.06
CA LEU A 2 12.62 8.58 -13.16
C LEU A 2 13.52 7.34 -13.33
N GLY A 3 14.82 7.58 -13.49
CA GLY A 3 15.83 6.61 -13.90
C GLY A 3 15.81 5.33 -13.08
N GLY A 4 15.79 4.20 -13.78
CA GLY A 4 15.71 2.87 -13.19
C GLY A 4 16.90 2.58 -12.28
N SER A 5 16.64 2.44 -10.98
CA SER A 5 17.55 1.71 -10.11
C SER A 5 17.60 0.26 -10.62
N LYS A 6 18.75 -0.19 -11.11
CA LYS A 6 18.94 -1.60 -11.44
C LYS A 6 18.86 -2.39 -10.14
N PHE A 7 17.86 -3.26 -10.01
CA PHE A 7 17.81 -4.24 -8.93
C PHE A 7 19.09 -5.09 -8.96
N ALA A 8 19.65 -5.39 -7.79
CA ALA A 8 20.80 -6.32 -7.70
C ALA A 8 20.45 -7.71 -8.26
N LYS A 9 19.19 -8.12 -8.07
CA LYS A 9 18.59 -9.32 -8.66
C LYS A 9 17.10 -9.07 -8.88
N LEU A 10 16.59 -9.41 -10.06
CA LEU A 10 15.17 -9.30 -10.40
C LEU A 10 14.66 -10.64 -10.91
N TYR A 11 13.53 -11.08 -10.37
CA TYR A 11 12.78 -12.23 -10.86
C TYR A 11 11.44 -11.75 -11.39
N THR A 12 11.08 -12.19 -12.58
CA THR A 12 9.79 -11.88 -13.21
C THR A 12 9.07 -13.19 -13.48
N VAL A 13 7.84 -13.30 -13.00
CA VAL A 13 6.97 -14.47 -13.19
C VAL A 13 5.74 -14.01 -13.97
N ASN A 14 5.62 -14.44 -15.23
CA ASN A 14 4.53 -14.05 -16.12
C ASN A 14 3.28 -14.92 -15.89
N LYS A 15 2.70 -14.83 -14.69
CA LYS A 15 1.50 -15.54 -14.26
C LYS A 15 0.67 -14.62 -13.35
N ILE A 16 -0.61 -14.91 -13.22
CA ILE A 16 -1.44 -14.23 -12.21
C ILE A 16 -0.98 -14.69 -10.83
N VAL A 17 -0.65 -13.76 -9.94
CA VAL A 17 -0.42 -14.11 -8.53
C VAL A 17 -1.78 -14.35 -7.88
N ALA A 18 -1.96 -15.49 -7.22
CA ALA A 18 -3.22 -15.87 -6.60
C ALA A 18 -2.97 -16.67 -5.31
N GLU A 19 -4.05 -17.01 -4.60
CA GLU A 19 -4.01 -17.83 -3.39
C GLU A 19 -3.54 -19.28 -3.66
N GLN A 20 -3.71 -19.76 -4.89
CA GLN A 20 -3.34 -21.12 -5.30
C GLN A 20 -2.90 -21.19 -6.78
N ASN A 21 -2.14 -22.22 -7.13
CA ASN A 21 -1.77 -22.50 -8.52
C ASN A 21 -2.97 -23.09 -9.29
N GLY A 22 -3.02 -22.86 -10.60
CA GLY A 22 -4.11 -23.34 -11.46
C GLY A 22 -4.32 -22.42 -12.66
N GLU A 23 -5.57 -22.28 -13.08
CA GLU A 23 -5.99 -21.36 -14.14
C GLU A 23 -7.13 -20.49 -13.62
N LYS A 24 -7.11 -19.20 -14.01
CA LYS A 24 -8.20 -18.26 -13.74
C LYS A 24 -8.51 -17.46 -15.00
N LYS A 25 -9.77 -17.04 -15.11
CA LYS A 25 -10.15 -16.00 -16.05
C LYS A 25 -9.49 -14.69 -15.63
N PHE A 26 -9.04 -13.94 -16.63
CA PHE A 26 -8.51 -12.60 -16.49
C PHE A 26 -9.29 -11.68 -17.42
N TYR A 27 -9.89 -10.66 -16.83
CA TYR A 27 -10.75 -9.72 -17.50
C TYR A 27 -9.90 -8.53 -17.92
N LEU A 28 -9.55 -8.49 -19.20
CA LEU A 28 -8.83 -7.38 -19.80
C LEU A 28 -9.83 -6.27 -20.10
N THR A 29 -9.65 -5.13 -19.46
CA THR A 29 -10.52 -3.96 -19.56
C THR A 29 -9.92 -2.89 -20.45
N LYS A 30 -10.74 -1.91 -20.82
CA LYS A 30 -10.32 -0.74 -21.63
C LYS A 30 -9.08 -0.02 -21.07
N SER A 31 -8.95 0.06 -19.74
CA SER A 31 -7.70 0.43 -19.08
C SER A 31 -6.96 -0.81 -18.62
N SER A 32 -5.68 -0.95 -18.95
CA SER A 32 -4.85 -2.06 -18.45
C SER A 32 -4.74 -2.06 -16.93
N ASP A 33 -4.78 -0.87 -16.32
CA ASP A 33 -4.68 -0.69 -14.87
C ASP A 33 -5.95 -1.12 -14.12
N CYS A 34 -7.05 -1.41 -14.84
CA CYS A 34 -8.30 -1.93 -14.27
C CYS A 34 -8.55 -3.40 -14.63
N SER A 35 -7.54 -4.07 -15.22
CA SER A 35 -7.66 -5.48 -15.58
C SER A 35 -7.39 -6.35 -14.36
N SER A 36 -8.24 -7.35 -14.12
CA SER A 36 -8.17 -8.16 -12.90
C SER A 36 -8.54 -9.62 -13.15
N ALA A 37 -8.18 -10.48 -12.21
CA ALA A 37 -8.71 -11.84 -12.11
C ALA A 37 -10.15 -11.86 -11.57
N LEU A 38 -10.66 -10.72 -11.09
CA LEU A 38 -12.05 -10.52 -10.70
C LEU A 38 -12.85 -9.82 -11.79
N LEU A 39 -14.13 -10.14 -11.88
CA LEU A 39 -15.06 -9.49 -12.80
C LEU A 39 -15.41 -8.09 -12.27
N PRO A 40 -15.27 -7.02 -13.08
CA PRO A 40 -15.73 -5.68 -12.68
C PRO A 40 -17.22 -5.64 -12.32
N ASP A 41 -17.59 -4.88 -11.29
CA ASP A 41 -18.99 -4.64 -10.93
C ASP A 41 -19.56 -3.46 -11.73
N GLU A 42 -20.01 -3.74 -12.95
CA GLU A 42 -20.63 -2.73 -13.82
C GLU A 42 -21.82 -2.01 -13.16
N THR A 43 -22.57 -2.70 -12.29
CA THR A 43 -23.76 -2.14 -11.64
C THR A 43 -23.37 -1.17 -10.53
N GLY A 44 -22.37 -1.52 -9.72
CA GLY A 44 -21.79 -0.65 -8.70
C GLY A 44 -21.06 0.56 -9.29
N LEU A 45 -20.45 0.38 -10.47
CA LEU A 45 -19.66 1.42 -11.14
C LEU A 45 -20.48 2.45 -11.94
N LYS A 46 -21.75 2.20 -12.24
CA LYS A 46 -22.58 3.05 -13.14
C LYS A 46 -22.68 4.53 -12.76
N ASP A 47 -22.56 4.86 -11.48
CA ASP A 47 -22.71 6.22 -10.97
C ASP A 47 -21.40 7.03 -10.99
N TRP A 48 -20.33 6.43 -11.51
CA TRP A 48 -18.99 6.97 -11.44
C TRP A 48 -18.45 7.41 -12.80
N SER A 49 -17.68 8.50 -12.80
CA SER A 49 -17.15 9.15 -14.01
C SER A 49 -16.21 8.27 -14.84
N PHE A 50 -15.60 7.27 -14.20
CA PHE A 50 -14.54 6.43 -14.76
C PHE A 50 -15.00 5.00 -15.08
N GLN A 51 -16.29 4.69 -14.96
CA GLN A 51 -16.87 3.36 -15.22
C GLN A 51 -16.36 2.73 -16.53
N GLU A 52 -16.25 3.51 -17.61
CA GLU A 52 -15.81 2.99 -18.92
C GLU A 52 -14.39 2.39 -18.90
N LEU A 53 -13.53 2.75 -17.93
CA LEU A 53 -12.20 2.16 -17.79
C LEU A 53 -12.27 0.66 -17.45
N PHE A 54 -13.36 0.23 -16.81
CA PHE A 54 -13.62 -1.13 -16.35
C PHE A 54 -14.40 -1.97 -17.38
N GLN A 55 -14.73 -1.39 -18.54
CA GLN A 55 -15.40 -2.12 -19.61
C GLN A 55 -14.50 -3.26 -20.09
N VAL A 56 -14.98 -4.50 -20.00
CA VAL A 56 -14.23 -5.68 -20.43
C VAL A 56 -14.17 -5.73 -21.96
N GLU A 57 -12.96 -5.77 -22.50
CA GLU A 57 -12.70 -5.90 -23.94
C GLU A 57 -12.40 -7.35 -24.33
N LYS A 58 -11.76 -8.11 -23.43
CA LYS A 58 -11.37 -9.50 -23.67
C LYS A 58 -11.32 -10.28 -22.36
N ILE A 59 -11.67 -11.56 -22.43
CA ILE A 59 -11.44 -12.51 -21.34
C ILE A 59 -10.35 -13.48 -21.81
N ALA A 60 -9.32 -13.67 -20.99
CA ALA A 60 -8.25 -14.65 -21.21
C ALA A 60 -8.24 -15.69 -20.09
N GLU A 61 -7.88 -16.92 -20.39
CA GLU A 61 -7.57 -17.94 -19.39
C GLU A 61 -6.06 -17.97 -19.18
N LEU A 62 -5.62 -17.65 -17.96
CA LEU A 62 -4.21 -17.53 -17.62
C LEU A 62 -3.86 -18.40 -16.43
N GLN A 63 -2.62 -18.88 -16.44
CA GLN A 63 -2.05 -19.65 -15.35
C GLN A 63 -1.88 -18.77 -14.11
N THR A 64 -2.23 -19.31 -12.95
CA THR A 64 -2.00 -18.70 -11.65
C THR A 64 -0.80 -19.33 -10.94
N VAL A 65 -0.19 -18.56 -10.05
CA VAL A 65 0.89 -19.01 -9.17
C VAL A 65 0.70 -18.43 -7.77
N SER A 66 0.92 -19.25 -6.75
CA SER A 66 0.90 -18.77 -5.37
C SER A 66 2.24 -18.19 -4.94
N LEU A 67 2.22 -17.23 -4.00
CA LEU A 67 3.46 -16.71 -3.41
C LEU A 67 4.31 -17.81 -2.75
N PRO A 68 3.75 -18.76 -1.96
CA PRO A 68 4.51 -19.90 -1.46
C PRO A 68 5.25 -20.69 -2.56
N THR A 69 4.58 -20.94 -3.70
CA THR A 69 5.20 -21.63 -4.84
C THR A 69 6.42 -20.84 -5.35
N VAL A 70 6.27 -19.53 -5.54
CA VAL A 70 7.35 -18.66 -6.02
C VAL A 70 8.51 -18.64 -5.04
N LEU A 71 8.25 -18.41 -3.75
CA LEU A 71 9.26 -18.39 -2.70
C LEU A 71 10.06 -19.70 -2.65
N ASN A 72 9.36 -20.84 -2.67
CA ASN A 72 10.00 -22.16 -2.70
C ASN A 72 10.87 -22.35 -3.94
N SER A 73 10.38 -21.96 -5.13
CA SER A 73 11.15 -22.07 -6.38
C SER A 73 12.43 -21.23 -6.39
N LEU A 74 12.44 -20.13 -5.62
CA LEU A 74 13.58 -19.23 -5.48
C LEU A 74 14.45 -19.55 -4.25
N SER A 75 14.08 -20.59 -3.48
CA SER A 75 14.70 -20.92 -2.19
C SER A 75 14.72 -19.73 -1.20
N LEU A 76 13.67 -18.91 -1.24
CA LEU A 76 13.47 -17.78 -0.33
C LEU A 76 12.58 -18.19 0.83
N THR A 77 13.02 -17.88 2.05
CA THR A 77 12.32 -18.26 3.29
C THR A 77 11.75 -17.05 4.04
N TYR A 78 11.92 -15.84 3.52
CA TYR A 78 11.46 -14.60 4.16
C TYR A 78 11.12 -13.54 3.11
N ILE A 79 10.38 -12.53 3.56
CA ILE A 79 10.05 -11.31 2.82
C ILE A 79 10.29 -10.14 3.78
N ASP A 80 11.02 -9.12 3.34
CA ASP A 80 11.24 -7.91 4.15
C ASP A 80 10.10 -6.90 3.98
N TRP A 81 9.70 -6.73 2.73
CA TRP A 81 8.72 -5.75 2.30
C TRP A 81 7.80 -6.40 1.28
N PHE A 82 6.54 -6.57 1.64
CA PHE A 82 5.49 -6.98 0.72
C PHE A 82 4.76 -5.75 0.18
N LYS A 83 4.54 -5.71 -1.13
CA LYS A 83 3.68 -4.73 -1.76
C LYS A 83 2.78 -5.43 -2.77
N THR A 84 1.50 -5.13 -2.72
CA THR A 84 0.52 -5.61 -3.68
C THR A 84 -0.37 -4.46 -4.15
N ASP A 85 -0.77 -4.58 -5.40
CA ASP A 85 -1.85 -3.85 -6.05
C ASP A 85 -2.41 -4.88 -7.05
N SER A 86 -3.29 -5.74 -6.54
CA SER A 86 -3.78 -6.90 -7.30
C SER A 86 -5.20 -6.70 -7.81
N GLN A 87 -5.66 -5.45 -7.81
CA GLN A 87 -6.98 -5.08 -8.32
C GLN A 87 -8.09 -5.92 -7.64
N GLY A 88 -8.05 -5.98 -6.31
CA GLY A 88 -9.10 -6.57 -5.47
C GLY A 88 -8.78 -7.92 -4.81
N THR A 89 -7.57 -8.46 -4.91
CA THR A 89 -7.20 -9.78 -4.31
C THR A 89 -6.04 -9.73 -3.32
N ASP A 90 -5.76 -8.54 -2.79
CA ASP A 90 -4.57 -8.23 -2.02
C ASP A 90 -4.47 -9.09 -0.75
N LEU A 91 -5.59 -9.25 -0.04
CA LEU A 91 -5.64 -9.94 1.23
C LEU A 91 -5.55 -11.46 1.05
N ARG A 92 -6.27 -12.04 0.08
CA ARG A 92 -6.22 -13.49 -0.15
C ARG A 92 -4.85 -13.95 -0.66
N ILE A 93 -4.18 -13.12 -1.46
CA ILE A 93 -2.79 -13.37 -1.88
C ILE A 93 -1.88 -13.35 -0.65
N PHE A 94 -1.99 -12.32 0.19
CA PHE A 94 -1.16 -12.20 1.39
C PHE A 94 -1.38 -13.36 2.39
N ARG A 95 -2.65 -13.73 2.61
CA ARG A 95 -3.06 -14.86 3.47
C ARG A 95 -2.53 -16.21 3.02
N SER A 96 -2.14 -16.35 1.76
CA SER A 96 -1.52 -17.59 1.26
C SER A 96 -0.11 -17.84 1.83
N LEU A 97 0.55 -16.80 2.35
CA LEU A 97 1.88 -16.92 2.95
C LEU A 97 1.85 -17.70 4.27
N ASN A 98 2.98 -18.33 4.59
CA ASN A 98 3.17 -18.93 5.91
C ASN A 98 3.05 -17.85 7.01
N PRO A 99 2.26 -18.06 8.08
CA PRO A 99 2.11 -17.11 9.19
C PRO A 99 3.43 -16.64 9.78
N GLU A 100 4.44 -17.51 9.84
CA GLU A 100 5.78 -17.16 10.32
C GLU A 100 6.49 -16.15 9.41
N ILE A 101 6.31 -16.24 8.08
CA ILE A 101 6.83 -15.23 7.14
C ILE A 101 6.10 -13.91 7.37
N ILE A 102 4.78 -13.93 7.53
CA ILE A 102 3.97 -12.74 7.80
C ILE A 102 4.45 -12.06 9.09
N SER A 103 4.54 -12.78 10.22
CA SER A 103 4.94 -12.20 11.52
C SER A 103 6.36 -11.64 11.54
N ASN A 104 7.26 -12.10 10.66
CA ASN A 104 8.66 -11.67 10.61
C ASN A 104 8.94 -10.67 9.48
N MET A 105 7.96 -10.36 8.64
CA MET A 105 8.06 -9.33 7.61
C MET A 105 8.14 -7.95 8.26
N LEU A 106 8.94 -7.05 7.69
CA LEU A 106 9.20 -5.73 8.29
C LEU A 106 8.14 -4.71 7.88
N LEU A 107 7.61 -4.82 6.65
CA LEU A 107 6.67 -3.88 6.08
C LEU A 107 5.71 -4.58 5.10
N ALA A 108 4.43 -4.23 5.11
CA ALA A 108 3.44 -4.69 4.15
C ALA A 108 2.58 -3.53 3.62
N GLU A 109 2.35 -3.50 2.32
CA GLU A 109 1.50 -2.52 1.63
C GLU A 109 0.36 -3.19 0.87
N PHE A 110 -0.83 -2.62 1.00
CA PHE A 110 -2.06 -3.12 0.38
C PHE A 110 -2.85 -1.97 -0.26
N GLU A 111 -3.64 -2.29 -1.28
CA GLU A 111 -4.57 -1.37 -1.94
C GLU A 111 -6.00 -1.94 -2.00
N PRO A 112 -6.62 -2.33 -0.86
CA PRO A 112 -7.94 -2.95 -0.86
C PRO A 112 -9.06 -1.95 -1.17
N GLY A 113 -10.17 -2.48 -1.69
CA GLY A 113 -11.37 -1.72 -1.97
C GLY A 113 -12.10 -1.26 -0.69
N ILE A 114 -12.70 -0.07 -0.76
CA ILE A 114 -13.71 0.39 0.21
C ILE A 114 -15.10 0.17 -0.39
N MET A 115 -15.26 0.48 -1.68
CA MET A 115 -16.47 0.25 -2.48
C MET A 115 -16.17 -0.76 -3.58
N ASP A 116 -17.15 -1.58 -3.96
CA ASP A 116 -17.01 -2.62 -4.99
C ASP A 116 -16.65 -2.02 -6.36
N ALA A 117 -15.38 -2.18 -6.76
CA ALA A 117 -14.92 -2.02 -8.14
C ALA A 117 -15.03 -3.34 -8.91
N TYR A 118 -14.73 -4.43 -8.21
CA TYR A 118 -14.85 -5.80 -8.69
C TYR A 118 -15.77 -6.60 -7.76
N ILE A 119 -16.42 -7.61 -8.33
CA ILE A 119 -17.24 -8.56 -7.58
C ILE A 119 -16.33 -9.40 -6.68
N ASP A 120 -16.74 -9.53 -5.41
CA ASP A 120 -16.03 -10.29 -4.37
C ASP A 120 -14.59 -9.79 -4.10
N GLU A 121 -14.32 -8.51 -4.28
CA GLU A 121 -13.01 -7.94 -3.95
C GLU A 121 -12.73 -7.90 -2.43
N ASP A 122 -11.45 -8.02 -2.08
CA ASP A 122 -10.97 -7.89 -0.71
C ASP A 122 -11.16 -6.44 -0.22
N LYS A 123 -11.73 -6.30 0.99
CA LYS A 123 -12.10 -5.02 1.56
C LYS A 123 -11.10 -4.50 2.58
N MET A 124 -10.99 -3.17 2.66
CA MET A 124 -10.12 -2.49 3.62
C MET A 124 -10.35 -2.96 5.05
N HIS A 125 -11.62 -3.09 5.47
CA HIS A 125 -11.94 -3.56 6.82
C HIS A 125 -11.52 -5.02 7.07
N GLN A 126 -11.48 -5.86 6.04
CA GLN A 126 -11.01 -7.25 6.16
C GLN A 126 -9.49 -7.29 6.31
N VAL A 127 -8.76 -6.41 5.60
CA VAL A 127 -7.30 -6.25 5.78
C VAL A 127 -7.00 -5.78 7.20
N MET A 128 -7.69 -4.75 7.67
CA MET A 128 -7.53 -4.24 9.03
C MET A 128 -7.74 -5.34 10.08
N ALA A 129 -8.88 -6.03 10.02
CA ALA A 129 -9.19 -7.11 10.94
C ALA A 129 -8.16 -8.26 10.89
N PHE A 130 -7.65 -8.61 9.71
CA PHE A 130 -6.62 -9.63 9.58
C PHE A 130 -5.28 -9.20 10.20
N MET A 131 -4.88 -7.94 10.00
CA MET A 131 -3.60 -7.45 10.47
C MET A 131 -3.54 -7.27 12.00
N GLU A 132 -4.69 -7.20 12.69
CA GLU A 132 -4.77 -7.15 14.15
C GLU A 132 -4.18 -8.41 14.82
N ASP A 133 -4.20 -9.56 14.13
CA ASP A 133 -3.65 -10.82 14.64
C ASP A 133 -2.11 -10.92 14.51
N TYR A 134 -1.47 -9.93 13.87
CA TYR A 134 -0.03 -9.94 13.58
C TYR A 134 0.69 -8.76 14.24
N PRO A 135 2.02 -8.84 14.45
CA PRO A 135 2.78 -7.84 15.19
C PRO A 135 3.06 -6.58 14.36
N PHE A 136 2.04 -5.99 13.74
CA PHE A 136 2.11 -4.78 12.93
C PHE A 136 1.27 -3.66 13.52
N TRP A 137 1.59 -2.44 13.10
CA TRP A 137 0.75 -1.28 13.30
C TRP A 137 0.54 -0.57 11.96
N LEU A 138 -0.63 0.07 11.80
CA LEU A 138 -0.99 0.81 10.60
C LEU A 138 -0.25 2.16 10.60
N SER A 139 0.78 2.28 9.77
CA SER A 139 1.63 3.48 9.64
C SER A 139 0.97 4.55 8.80
N ASP A 140 0.39 4.16 7.68
CA ASP A 140 -0.21 5.07 6.72
C ASP A 140 -1.52 4.48 6.22
N LEU A 141 -2.54 5.34 6.15
CA LEU A 141 -3.80 5.05 5.49
C LEU A 141 -4.16 6.27 4.63
N THR A 142 -4.05 6.12 3.31
CA THR A 142 -4.49 7.14 2.37
C THR A 142 -5.73 6.65 1.67
N VAL A 143 -6.86 7.26 1.98
CA VAL A 143 -8.11 6.99 1.27
C VAL A 143 -8.07 7.73 -0.07
N LYS A 144 -8.36 7.00 -1.13
CA LYS A 144 -8.36 7.50 -2.50
C LYS A 144 -9.70 7.27 -3.14
N GLY A 145 -9.99 8.10 -4.13
CA GLY A 145 -11.04 7.77 -5.05
C GLY A 145 -11.43 8.88 -6.01
N PRO A 146 -12.33 8.52 -6.92
CA PRO A 146 -12.88 9.40 -7.93
C PRO A 146 -13.95 10.33 -7.33
N GLN A 147 -14.32 11.34 -8.10
CA GLN A 147 -15.48 12.18 -7.81
C GLN A 147 -16.76 11.39 -8.12
N ARG A 148 -17.75 11.47 -7.23
CA ARG A 148 -19.07 10.88 -7.46
C ARG A 148 -19.88 11.76 -8.41
N ILE A 149 -19.73 11.53 -9.70
CA ILE A 149 -20.48 12.22 -10.75
C ILE A 149 -20.61 11.33 -11.98
N ARG A 150 -21.84 11.19 -12.48
CA ARG A 150 -22.13 10.43 -13.70
C ARG A 150 -21.48 11.07 -14.92
N LYS A 151 -21.04 10.23 -15.85
CA LYS A 151 -20.38 10.68 -17.09
C LYS A 151 -21.28 11.53 -17.98
N GLU A 152 -22.58 11.26 -18.00
CA GLU A 152 -23.56 12.04 -18.76
C GLU A 152 -23.64 13.47 -18.21
N ASN A 153 -23.62 13.62 -16.89
CA ASN A 153 -23.62 14.93 -16.24
C ASN A 153 -22.31 15.68 -16.48
N LEU A 154 -21.18 14.96 -16.52
CA LEU A 154 -19.89 15.55 -16.89
C LEU A 154 -19.90 16.11 -18.31
N LYS A 155 -20.27 15.28 -19.29
CA LYS A 155 -20.27 15.65 -20.70
C LYS A 155 -21.28 16.75 -21.03
N LYS A 156 -22.44 16.75 -20.36
CA LYS A 156 -23.51 17.72 -20.62
C LYS A 156 -23.23 19.11 -20.06
N ASN A 157 -22.58 19.20 -18.90
CA ASN A 157 -22.49 20.45 -18.15
C ASN A 157 -21.08 21.07 -18.10
N PHE A 158 -20.03 20.33 -18.50
CA PHE A 158 -18.64 20.79 -18.38
C PHE A 158 -17.87 20.59 -19.69
N SER A 159 -17.07 21.60 -20.05
CA SER A 159 -16.12 21.52 -21.16
C SER A 159 -14.99 20.51 -20.89
N PRO A 160 -14.29 20.02 -21.94
CA PRO A 160 -13.15 19.13 -21.76
C PRO A 160 -12.02 19.71 -20.89
N LEU A 161 -11.86 21.03 -20.86
CA LEU A 161 -10.88 21.70 -20.00
C LEU A 161 -11.33 21.66 -18.54
N GLU A 162 -12.59 22.00 -18.26
CA GLU A 162 -13.15 21.94 -16.91
C GLU A 162 -13.12 20.52 -16.36
N GLN A 163 -13.45 19.52 -17.19
CA GLN A 163 -13.41 18.11 -16.80
C GLN A 163 -12.03 17.66 -16.30
N LYS A 164 -10.93 18.20 -16.86
CA LYS A 164 -9.56 17.88 -16.43
C LYS A 164 -9.22 18.45 -15.05
N PHE A 165 -9.85 19.55 -14.66
CA PHE A 165 -9.60 20.22 -13.38
C PHE A 165 -10.65 19.88 -12.31
N LEU A 166 -11.63 19.04 -12.61
CA LEU A 166 -12.68 18.69 -11.64
C LEU A 166 -12.16 18.12 -10.34
N SER A 167 -11.07 17.34 -10.37
CA SER A 167 -10.44 16.81 -9.16
C SER A 167 -9.88 17.90 -8.24
N CYS A 168 -9.61 19.10 -8.76
CA CYS A 168 -9.17 20.23 -7.94
C CYS A 168 -10.32 20.90 -7.18
N PHE A 169 -11.57 20.73 -7.63
CA PHE A 169 -12.73 21.46 -7.10
C PHE A 169 -13.76 20.57 -6.43
N LEU A 170 -13.84 19.31 -6.84
CA LEU A 170 -14.78 18.33 -6.32
C LEU A 170 -14.09 17.37 -5.36
N LYS A 171 -14.80 17.10 -4.26
CA LYS A 171 -14.35 16.16 -3.25
C LYS A 171 -14.23 14.75 -3.83
N GLU A 172 -13.10 14.11 -3.57
CA GLU A 172 -12.88 12.68 -3.82
C GLU A 172 -13.75 11.84 -2.89
N SER A 173 -14.34 10.78 -3.43
CA SER A 173 -15.08 9.79 -2.63
C SER A 173 -14.14 8.70 -2.16
N ALA A 174 -14.42 8.11 -0.99
CA ALA A 174 -13.65 6.97 -0.50
C ALA A 174 -13.99 5.72 -1.32
N PHE A 175 -13.07 5.29 -2.20
CA PHE A 175 -13.30 4.17 -3.11
C PHE A 175 -12.32 3.03 -2.85
N TRP A 176 -11.06 3.34 -2.57
CA TRP A 176 -10.07 2.38 -2.08
C TRP A 176 -9.15 3.03 -1.03
N GLY A 177 -8.37 2.21 -0.34
CA GLY A 177 -7.38 2.68 0.63
C GLY A 177 -5.99 2.15 0.31
N GLU A 178 -5.00 3.03 0.26
CA GLU A 178 -3.59 2.63 0.28
C GLU A 178 -3.16 2.50 1.75
N MET A 179 -2.74 1.30 2.16
CA MET A 179 -2.40 0.97 3.53
C MET A 179 -0.93 0.57 3.63
N THR A 180 -0.18 1.13 4.58
CA THR A 180 1.18 0.68 4.93
C THR A 180 1.19 0.20 6.38
N TYR A 181 1.60 -1.05 6.60
CA TYR A 181 1.82 -1.64 7.91
C TYR A 181 3.31 -1.80 8.16
N ILE A 182 3.74 -1.45 9.37
CA ILE A 182 5.13 -1.62 9.83
C ILE A 182 5.13 -2.58 11.01
N ASN A 183 6.09 -3.51 11.04
CA ASN A 183 6.24 -4.42 12.16
C ASN A 183 6.63 -3.67 13.43
N THR A 184 6.12 -4.13 14.58
CA THR A 184 6.40 -3.57 15.90
C THR A 184 7.80 -3.91 16.42
N PHE A 185 8.49 -4.89 15.82
CA PHE A 185 9.72 -5.46 16.34
C PHE A 185 9.58 -5.94 17.79
N GLY A 186 8.40 -6.48 18.14
CA GLY A 186 8.05 -6.84 19.52
C GLY A 186 8.74 -8.10 20.07
N HIS A 187 9.06 -9.07 19.22
CA HIS A 187 9.62 -10.37 19.62
C HIS A 187 11.11 -10.51 19.27
N GLU A 188 11.82 -11.41 19.94
CA GLU A 188 13.29 -11.51 19.79
C GLU A 188 13.73 -11.94 18.39
N LYS A 189 12.98 -12.86 17.75
CA LYS A 189 13.36 -13.43 16.45
C LYS A 189 13.51 -12.39 15.34
N ILE A 190 12.68 -11.34 15.35
CA ILE A 190 12.75 -10.29 14.32
C ILE A 190 13.85 -9.27 14.60
N ARG A 191 14.37 -9.19 15.84
CA ARG A 191 15.38 -8.20 16.28
C ARG A 191 16.81 -8.59 15.90
N SER A 192 17.02 -9.20 14.74
CA SER A 192 18.38 -9.37 14.21
C SER A 192 18.98 -8.01 13.86
N LYS A 193 20.31 -7.87 13.91
CA LYS A 193 21.01 -6.64 13.54
C LYS A 193 20.58 -6.14 12.16
N ARG A 194 20.48 -7.06 11.19
CA ARG A 194 20.05 -6.78 9.82
C ARG A 194 18.65 -6.19 9.77
N ASN A 195 17.70 -6.80 10.47
CA ASN A 195 16.31 -6.35 10.47
C ASN A 195 16.13 -5.02 11.19
N VAL A 196 16.84 -4.79 12.29
CA VAL A 196 16.80 -3.48 12.98
C VAL A 196 17.35 -2.37 12.08
N LEU A 197 18.45 -2.63 11.37
CA LEU A 197 19.00 -1.69 10.39
C LEU A 197 18.05 -1.43 9.22
N LEU A 198 17.46 -2.48 8.64
CA LEU A 198 16.50 -2.33 7.54
C LEU A 198 15.21 -1.66 7.99
N GLY A 199 14.71 -1.99 9.18
CA GLY A 199 13.57 -1.32 9.80
C GLY A 199 13.85 0.17 9.95
N TRP A 200 15.03 0.56 10.45
CA TRP A 200 15.43 1.97 10.51
C TRP A 200 15.37 2.65 9.13
N VAL A 201 15.88 1.99 8.08
CA VAL A 201 15.83 2.49 6.70
C VAL A 201 14.38 2.64 6.22
N PHE A 202 13.55 1.61 6.37
CA PHE A 202 12.16 1.61 5.93
C PHE A 202 11.34 2.69 6.64
N CYS A 203 11.46 2.80 7.96
CA CYS A 203 10.79 3.84 8.73
C CYS A 203 11.25 5.23 8.33
N THR A 204 12.54 5.41 8.02
CA THR A 204 13.06 6.67 7.50
C THR A 204 12.49 7.02 6.13
N LEU A 205 12.41 6.05 5.20
CA LEU A 205 11.79 6.23 3.88
C LEU A 205 10.30 6.56 3.98
N LYS A 206 9.61 5.93 4.93
CA LYS A 206 8.19 6.19 5.26
C LYS A 206 7.97 7.41 6.15
N ARG A 207 9.02 8.18 6.45
CA ARG A 207 8.97 9.38 7.31
C ARG A 207 8.47 9.12 8.74
N GLN A 208 8.49 7.87 9.17
CA GLN A 208 8.24 7.44 10.56
C GLN A 208 9.52 7.63 11.40
N HIS A 209 10.04 8.86 11.42
CA HIS A 209 11.33 9.17 12.03
C HIS A 209 11.37 8.93 13.55
N GLY A 210 10.23 9.04 14.24
CA GLY A 210 10.11 8.68 15.65
C GLY A 210 10.35 7.19 15.89
N PHE A 211 9.69 6.33 15.13
CA PHE A 211 9.91 4.88 15.23
C PHE A 211 11.30 4.47 14.72
N ALA A 212 11.83 5.16 13.70
CA ALA A 212 13.23 4.98 13.30
C ALA A 212 14.20 5.25 14.47
N MET A 213 13.97 6.31 15.26
CA MET A 213 14.76 6.61 16.45
C MET A 213 14.69 5.46 17.48
N GLU A 214 13.49 4.91 17.74
CA GLU A 214 13.30 3.77 18.64
C GLU A 214 14.08 2.54 18.17
N LEU A 215 14.06 2.23 16.87
CA LEU A 215 14.84 1.13 16.29
C LEU A 215 16.34 1.36 16.42
N ALA A 216 16.82 2.60 16.26
CA ALA A 216 18.23 2.92 16.49
C ALA A 216 18.63 2.71 17.96
N GLN A 217 17.79 3.13 18.90
CA GLN A 217 18.00 2.92 20.34
C GLN A 217 17.98 1.43 20.70
N MET A 218 17.05 0.66 20.12
CA MET A 218 17.01 -0.79 20.24
C MET A 218 18.29 -1.43 19.71
N GLY A 219 18.77 -1.03 18.53
CA GLY A 219 20.01 -1.57 17.99
C GLY A 219 21.24 -1.23 18.84
N LYS A 220 21.28 -0.02 19.42
CA LYS A 220 22.33 0.39 20.35
C LYS A 220 22.38 -0.48 21.60
N SER A 221 21.22 -0.80 22.18
CA SER A 221 21.15 -1.64 23.39
C SER A 221 21.51 -3.10 23.09
N LEU A 222 21.08 -3.64 21.95
CA LEU A 222 21.30 -5.03 21.57
C LEU A 222 22.73 -5.31 21.06
N PHE A 223 23.31 -4.40 20.26
CA PHE A 223 24.54 -4.68 19.52
C PHE A 223 25.75 -3.85 19.95
N ARG A 224 25.55 -2.77 20.71
CA ARG A 224 26.62 -1.87 21.21
C ARG A 224 27.57 -1.33 20.12
N GLU A 225 27.06 -1.13 18.91
CA GLU A 225 27.85 -0.59 17.80
C GLU A 225 27.73 0.93 17.67
N PRO A 226 28.83 1.64 17.35
CA PRO A 226 28.81 3.10 17.15
C PRO A 226 27.82 3.56 16.07
N LEU A 227 27.57 2.72 15.06
CA LEU A 227 26.63 3.03 13.97
C LEU A 227 25.25 3.40 14.51
N PHE A 228 24.72 2.67 15.49
CA PHE A 228 23.38 2.92 16.03
C PHE A 228 23.30 4.28 16.77
N GLN A 229 24.40 4.78 17.32
CA GLN A 229 24.45 6.14 17.88
C GLN A 229 24.32 7.21 16.78
N SER A 230 24.94 6.98 15.62
CA SER A 230 24.81 7.85 14.46
C SER A 230 23.39 7.82 13.90
N LEU A 231 22.78 6.63 13.79
CA LEU A 231 21.40 6.47 13.34
C LEU A 231 20.39 7.16 14.27
N GLU A 232 20.57 7.02 15.59
CA GLU A 232 19.76 7.70 16.61
C GLU A 232 19.84 9.23 16.44
N SER A 233 21.07 9.75 16.32
CA SER A 233 21.32 11.19 16.13
C SER A 233 20.67 11.72 14.85
N GLU A 234 20.72 10.93 13.77
CA GLU A 234 20.13 11.29 12.48
C GLU A 234 18.59 11.27 12.53
N SER A 235 17.99 10.26 13.15
CA SER A 235 16.54 10.25 13.38
C SER A 235 16.07 11.45 14.20
N ILE A 236 16.80 11.82 15.26
CA ILE A 236 16.52 13.04 16.06
C ILE A 236 16.60 14.28 15.17
N ARG A 237 17.61 14.38 14.31
CA ARG A 237 17.77 15.50 13.38
C ARG A 237 16.57 15.60 12.43
N MET A 238 16.12 14.50 11.85
CA MET A 238 14.97 14.44 10.94
C MET A 238 13.66 14.84 11.62
N VAL A 239 13.44 14.42 12.87
CA VAL A 239 12.28 14.88 13.67
C VAL A 239 12.38 16.39 13.90
N LYS A 240 13.54 16.88 14.33
CA LYS A 240 13.77 18.30 14.62
C LYS A 240 13.65 19.21 13.41
N GLN A 241 13.97 18.73 12.21
CA GLN A 241 13.79 19.52 10.99
C GLN A 241 12.35 19.98 10.84
N ASN A 242 11.33 19.21 11.24
CA ASN A 242 9.95 19.68 11.07
C ASN A 242 9.57 20.88 11.95
N TYR A 243 10.38 21.27 12.94
CA TYR A 243 10.12 22.43 13.80
C TYR A 243 10.20 23.77 13.05
N TRP A 244 10.86 23.87 11.89
CA TRP A 244 10.80 25.12 11.11
C TRP A 244 9.38 25.46 10.62
N LYS A 245 8.48 24.46 10.56
CA LYS A 245 7.06 24.65 10.22
C LYS A 245 6.21 25.13 11.41
N LEU A 246 6.77 25.18 12.62
CA LEU A 246 6.04 25.53 13.84
C LEU A 246 5.30 26.88 13.76
N PRO A 247 5.87 27.96 13.18
CA PRO A 247 5.14 29.22 13.01
C PRO A 247 3.87 29.09 12.17
N PHE A 248 3.90 28.29 11.09
CA PHE A 248 2.72 28.03 10.25
C PHE A 248 1.66 27.21 10.98
N TYR A 249 2.06 26.25 11.81
CA TYR A 249 1.14 25.48 12.65
C TYR A 249 0.45 26.35 13.71
N LEU A 250 1.20 27.23 14.38
CA LEU A 250 0.65 28.17 15.35
C LEU A 250 -0.36 29.12 14.70
N LEU A 251 -0.05 29.63 13.51
CA LEU A 251 -0.95 30.48 12.73
C LEU A 251 -2.27 29.75 12.40
N ASN A 252 -2.19 28.52 11.86
CA ASN A 252 -3.36 27.70 11.52
C ASN A 252 -4.21 27.34 12.74
N MET A 253 -3.59 27.16 13.91
CA MET A 253 -4.30 26.87 15.16
C MET A 253 -5.13 28.08 15.63
N VAL A 254 -4.60 29.30 15.49
CA VAL A 254 -5.32 30.54 15.79
C VAL A 254 -6.50 30.73 14.84
N PHE A 255 -6.31 30.52 13.54
CA PHE A 255 -7.39 30.61 12.55
C PHE A 255 -8.52 29.59 12.81
N LYS A 256 -8.19 28.33 13.15
CA LYS A 256 -9.20 27.33 13.51
C LYS A 256 -9.98 27.66 14.77
N LYS A 257 -9.37 28.39 15.73
CA LYS A 257 -10.03 28.84 16.95
C LYS A 257 -10.96 30.04 16.76
N ILE A 258 -10.76 30.82 15.69
CA ILE A 258 -11.60 32.00 15.36
C ILE A 258 -12.76 31.60 14.42
N ALA A 259 -12.60 30.51 13.65
CA ALA A 259 -13.58 30.01 12.69
C ALA A 259 -14.57 28.96 13.25
N GLY A 260 -14.53 28.65 14.55
CA GLY A 260 -15.47 27.77 15.25
C GLY A 260 -16.05 28.47 16.47
#